data_AF-A0A1H7T911-F1
#
_entry.id   AF-A0A1H7T911-F1
#
_cell.length_a   1.000
_cell.length_b   1.000
_cell.length_c   1.000
_cell.angle_alpha   90.00
_cell.angle_beta   90.00
_cell.angle_gamma   90.00
#
_symmetry.space_group_name_H-M   'P 1'
#
loop_
_entity.id
_entity.type
_entity.pdbx_description
1 polymer ?
#
loop_
_entity_poly.entity_id
_entity_poly.type
_entity_poly.pdbx_seq_one_letter_code
_entity_poly.pdbx_strand_id
1 'polypeptide(L)'
;MKHDDLAALELRSMRSAWKALERRWDLSPSERRALLPAGGVDEESPPRDTEARMRILIEVGYRIGLAEMLLQDWLRTSTPTLGWLTPLDVMSGTMSELRAMRRLVEMGLAS
;
A
#
# COMPACT_ATOMS: atom_id res chain seq x y z
N MET A 1 -4.09 15.22 26.61
CA MET A 1 -4.49 14.28 25.54
C MET A 1 -4.07 12.90 26.01
N LYS A 2 -5.03 11.97 26.15
CA LYS A 2 -4.72 10.63 26.67
C LYS A 2 -4.05 9.82 25.55
N HIS A 3 -3.25 8.83 25.91
CA HIS A 3 -2.53 7.97 24.96
C HIS A 3 -3.47 7.32 23.93
N ASP A 4 -4.70 7.00 24.34
CA ASP A 4 -5.72 6.37 23.50
C ASP A 4 -6.27 7.31 22.42
N ASP A 5 -6.30 8.63 22.68
CA ASP A 5 -6.76 9.63 21.71
C ASP A 5 -5.81 9.75 20.51
N LEU A 6 -4.50 9.59 20.77
CA LEU A 6 -3.44 9.65 19.76
C LEU A 6 -3.47 8.43 18.84
N ALA A 7 -3.57 7.23 19.42
CA ALA A 7 -3.65 5.99 18.64
C ALA A 7 -4.89 5.97 17.74
N ALA A 8 -6.04 6.42 18.25
CA ALA A 8 -7.25 6.53 17.46
C ALA A 8 -7.12 7.56 16.32
N LEU A 9 -6.43 8.67 16.55
CA LEU A 9 -6.17 9.69 15.52
C LEU A 9 -5.22 9.19 14.42
N GLU A 10 -4.16 8.49 14.79
CA GLU A 10 -3.21 7.88 13.84
C GLU A 10 -3.94 6.88 12.94
N LEU A 11 -4.76 6.00 13.53
CA LEU A 11 -5.50 5.00 12.80
C LEU A 11 -6.51 5.62 11.81
N ARG A 12 -7.22 6.68 12.21
CA ARG A 12 -8.10 7.44 11.30
C ARG A 12 -7.33 8.06 10.13
N SER A 13 -6.17 8.66 10.41
CA SER A 13 -5.31 9.23 9.38
C SER A 13 -4.81 8.18 8.41
N MET A 14 -4.40 7.02 8.92
CA MET A 14 -3.93 5.89 8.12
C MET A 14 -5.04 5.34 7.20
N ARG A 15 -6.27 5.20 7.70
CA ARG A 15 -7.43 4.80 6.85
C ARG A 15 -7.74 5.82 5.78
N SER A 16 -7.68 7.11 6.10
CA SER A 16 -7.91 8.18 5.12
C SER A 16 -6.85 8.13 4.02
N ALA A 17 -5.57 7.98 4.38
CA ALA A 17 -4.47 7.81 3.45
C ALA A 17 -4.64 6.56 2.56
N TRP A 18 -5.01 5.43 3.16
CA TRP A 18 -5.30 4.20 2.42
C TRP A 18 -6.44 4.41 1.42
N LYS A 19 -7.58 4.98 1.82
CA LYS A 19 -8.72 5.28 0.90
C LYS A 19 -8.35 6.27 -0.20
N ALA A 20 -7.40 7.17 0.04
CA ALA A 20 -6.86 8.04 -1.00
C ALA A 20 -6.02 7.24 -2.01
N LEU A 21 -5.18 6.32 -1.55
CA LEU A 21 -4.38 5.45 -2.41
C LEU A 21 -5.23 4.46 -3.19
N GLU A 22 -6.25 3.84 -2.58
CA GLU A 22 -7.17 2.95 -3.29
C GLU A 22 -7.80 3.62 -4.52
N ARG A 23 -8.18 4.91 -4.37
CA ARG A 23 -8.74 5.72 -5.46
C ARG A 23 -7.68 6.10 -6.49
N ARG A 24 -6.52 6.61 -6.04
CA ARG A 24 -5.41 7.03 -6.93
C ARG A 24 -4.89 5.86 -7.78
N TRP A 25 -4.83 4.67 -7.20
CA TRP A 25 -4.36 3.44 -7.87
C TRP A 25 -5.46 2.75 -8.68
N ASP A 26 -6.71 3.24 -8.58
CA ASP A 26 -7.90 2.62 -9.17
C ASP A 26 -7.99 1.12 -8.88
N LEU A 27 -7.95 0.75 -7.61
CA LEU A 27 -7.93 -0.66 -7.21
C LEU A 27 -9.30 -1.33 -7.35
N SER A 28 -9.33 -2.44 -8.09
CA SER A 28 -10.44 -3.38 -8.10
C SER A 28 -10.67 -4.01 -6.71
N PRO A 29 -11.87 -4.55 -6.42
CA PRO A 29 -12.11 -5.31 -5.19
C PRO A 29 -11.18 -6.51 -4.99
N SER A 30 -10.72 -7.15 -6.06
CA SER A 30 -9.75 -8.25 -6.00
C SER A 30 -8.36 -7.76 -5.59
N GLU A 31 -7.87 -6.67 -6.20
CA GLU A 31 -6.55 -6.10 -5.87
C GLU A 31 -6.53 -5.58 -4.42
N ARG A 32 -7.61 -4.95 -3.96
CA ARG A 32 -7.74 -4.55 -2.54
C ARG A 32 -7.62 -5.73 -1.58
N ARG A 33 -8.32 -6.83 -1.86
CA ARG A 33 -8.25 -8.05 -1.04
C ARG A 33 -6.86 -8.70 -1.09
N ALA A 34 -6.21 -8.70 -2.25
CA ALA A 34 -4.84 -9.19 -2.36
C ALA A 34 -3.85 -8.32 -1.56
N LEU A 35 -4.06 -6.99 -1.58
CA LEU A 35 -3.21 -6.06 -0.85
C LEU A 35 -3.45 -6.06 0.66
N LEU A 36 -4.62 -6.46 1.16
CA LEU A 36 -4.91 -6.54 2.59
C LEU A 36 -5.70 -7.83 2.90
N PRO A 37 -5.05 -9.00 2.85
CA PRO A 37 -5.73 -10.30 2.88
C PRO A 37 -6.44 -10.59 4.21
N ALA A 38 -5.95 -10.02 5.32
CA ALA A 38 -6.59 -10.14 6.62
C ALA A 38 -7.84 -9.25 6.77
N GLY A 39 -8.11 -8.35 5.82
CA GLY A 39 -9.29 -7.47 5.87
C GLY A 39 -9.29 -6.51 7.06
N GLY A 40 -10.47 -6.15 7.54
CA GLY A 40 -10.64 -5.37 8.78
C GLY A 40 -10.26 -3.89 8.70
N VAL A 41 -10.02 -3.33 7.51
CA VAL A 41 -9.59 -1.93 7.32
C VAL A 41 -10.53 -0.91 7.96
N ASP A 42 -11.84 -1.18 7.93
CA ASP A 42 -12.87 -0.30 8.48
C ASP A 42 -13.26 -0.64 9.93
N GLU A 43 -12.74 -1.71 10.53
CA GLU A 43 -13.03 -2.10 11.92
C GLU A 43 -12.39 -1.13 12.91
N GLU A 44 -13.00 -0.86 14.07
CA GLU A 44 -12.45 0.06 15.07
C GLU A 44 -11.01 -0.29 15.47
N SER A 45 -10.69 -1.59 15.58
CA SER A 45 -9.35 -2.13 15.81
C SER A 45 -9.01 -3.16 14.73
N PRO A 46 -8.33 -2.77 13.63
CA PRO A 46 -7.96 -3.71 12.58
C PRO A 46 -6.97 -4.76 13.09
N PRO A 47 -6.88 -5.93 12.44
CA PRO A 47 -5.83 -6.89 12.70
C PRO A 47 -4.44 -6.23 12.61
N ARG A 48 -3.53 -6.59 13.53
CA ARG A 48 -2.17 -6.04 13.58
C ARG A 48 -1.43 -6.18 12.24
N ASP A 49 -1.65 -7.29 11.53
CA ASP A 49 -1.05 -7.52 10.22
C ASP A 49 -1.61 -6.59 9.15
N THR A 50 -2.92 -6.31 9.16
CA THR A 50 -3.56 -5.31 8.29
C THR A 50 -2.95 -3.93 8.56
N GLU A 51 -2.83 -3.53 9.83
CA GLU A 51 -2.28 -2.22 10.20
C GLU A 51 -0.82 -2.07 9.72
N ALA A 52 0.02 -3.08 10.00
CA ALA A 52 1.42 -3.07 9.58
C ALA A 52 1.57 -3.00 8.06
N ARG A 53 0.73 -3.73 7.33
CA ARG A 53 0.75 -3.78 5.86
C ARG A 53 0.24 -2.48 5.24
N MET A 54 -0.85 -1.91 5.76
CA MET A 54 -1.36 -0.59 5.38
C MET A 54 -0.29 0.49 5.53
N ARG A 55 0.42 0.53 6.66
CA ARG A 55 1.46 1.52 6.93
C ARG A 55 2.55 1.50 5.85
N ILE A 56 3.03 0.32 5.44
CA ILE A 56 4.04 0.20 4.38
C ILE A 56 3.47 0.55 2.99
N LEU A 57 2.26 0.12 2.67
CA LEU A 57 1.61 0.47 1.40
C LEU A 57 1.45 2.00 1.26
N ILE A 58 1.11 2.68 2.36
CA ILE A 58 1.01 4.13 2.40
C ILE A 58 2.38 4.79 2.15
N GLU A 59 3.42 4.29 2.80
CA GLU A 59 4.79 4.74 2.58
C GLU A 59 5.26 4.55 1.13
N VAL A 60 4.90 3.43 0.49
CA VAL A 60 5.18 3.17 -0.92
C VAL A 60 4.41 4.16 -1.79
N GLY A 61 3.09 4.29 -1.60
CA GLY A 61 2.22 5.11 -2.45
C GLY A 61 2.57 6.59 -2.48
N TYR A 62 3.00 7.15 -1.36
CA TYR A 62 3.43 8.54 -1.31
C TYR A 62 4.83 8.80 -1.87
N ARG A 63 5.64 7.76 -2.05
CA ARG A 63 6.97 7.89 -2.67
C ARG A 63 6.95 7.69 -4.19
N ILE A 64 5.91 7.06 -4.74
CA ILE A 64 5.79 6.92 -6.20
C ILE A 64 5.46 8.28 -6.83
N GLY A 65 6.43 8.80 -7.59
CA GLY A 65 6.38 10.11 -8.25
C GLY A 65 5.69 10.10 -9.62
N LEU A 66 5.14 8.96 -10.04
CA LEU A 66 4.46 8.84 -11.33
C LEU A 66 3.14 9.65 -11.37
N ALA A 67 2.88 10.27 -12.52
CA ALA A 67 1.59 10.87 -12.85
C ALA A 67 0.47 9.80 -12.80
N GLU A 68 -0.74 10.18 -12.42
CA GLU A 68 -1.85 9.25 -12.12
C GLU A 68 -2.14 8.27 -13.27
N MET A 69 -2.18 8.76 -14.51
CA MET A 69 -2.39 7.92 -15.71
C MET A 69 -1.28 6.87 -15.89
N LEU A 70 -0.01 7.24 -15.66
CA LEU A 70 1.12 6.32 -15.79
C LEU A 70 1.23 5.36 -14.61
N LEU A 71 0.81 5.80 -13.43
CA LEU A 71 0.85 5.02 -12.20
C LEU A 71 -0.02 3.77 -12.30
N GLN A 72 -1.26 3.92 -12.79
CA GLN A 72 -2.22 2.81 -12.88
C GLN A 72 -1.75 1.72 -13.84
N ASP A 73 -1.19 2.12 -14.99
CA ASP A 73 -0.60 1.19 -15.96
C ASP A 73 0.67 0.54 -15.41
N TRP A 74 1.55 1.33 -14.80
CA TRP A 74 2.80 0.81 -14.21
C TRP A 74 2.54 -0.23 -13.12
N LEU A 75 1.54 0.00 -12.25
CA LEU A 75 1.16 -0.93 -11.18
C LEU A 75 0.77 -2.32 -11.68
N ARG A 76 0.31 -2.43 -12.94
CA ARG A 76 -0.17 -3.65 -13.59
C ARG A 76 0.76 -4.18 -14.68
N THR A 77 1.86 -3.48 -14.94
CA THR A 77 2.84 -3.87 -15.96
C THR A 77 3.93 -4.71 -15.32
N SER A 78 4.14 -5.92 -15.83
CA SER A 78 5.24 -6.78 -15.42
C SER A 78 6.58 -6.14 -15.78
N THR A 79 7.56 -6.17 -14.88
CA THR A 79 8.89 -5.61 -15.18
C THR A 79 10.01 -6.60 -14.88
N PRO A 80 11.12 -6.63 -15.66
CA PRO A 80 12.26 -7.49 -15.38
C PRO A 80 12.89 -7.22 -14.00
N THR A 81 12.88 -5.95 -13.56
CA THR A 81 13.41 -5.51 -12.26
C THR A 81 12.70 -6.19 -11.08
N LEU A 82 11.44 -6.59 -11.26
CA LEU A 82 10.63 -7.30 -10.27
C LEU A 82 10.51 -8.80 -10.59
N GLY A 83 11.42 -9.36 -11.40
CA GLY A 83 11.37 -10.78 -11.77
C GLY A 83 10.16 -11.13 -12.64
N TRP A 84 9.74 -10.21 -13.51
CA TRP A 84 8.53 -10.31 -14.35
C TRP A 84 7.20 -10.31 -13.59
N LEU A 85 7.21 -9.89 -12.33
CA LEU A 85 6.00 -9.60 -11.57
C LEU A 85 5.57 -8.14 -11.79
N THR A 86 4.28 -7.88 -11.58
CA THR A 86 3.78 -6.51 -11.50
C THR A 86 4.09 -5.91 -10.12
N PRO A 87 4.16 -4.57 -9.98
CA PRO A 87 4.23 -3.94 -8.67
C PRO A 87 3.11 -4.38 -7.71
N LEU A 88 1.88 -4.58 -8.22
CA LEU A 88 0.77 -5.07 -7.40
C LEU A 88 0.99 -6.51 -6.91
N ASP A 89 1.58 -7.40 -7.72
CA ASP A 89 1.90 -8.77 -7.30
C ASP A 89 2.93 -8.75 -6.17
N VAL A 90 4.02 -8.01 -6.34
CA VAL A 90 5.07 -7.88 -5.32
C VAL A 90 4.51 -7.29 -4.04
N MET A 91 3.71 -6.23 -4.15
CA MET A 91 3.07 -5.63 -2.99
C MET A 91 2.10 -6.60 -2.33
N SER A 92 1.33 -7.41 -3.08
CA SER A 92 0.35 -8.38 -2.56
C SER A 92 0.98 -9.65 -1.97
N GLY A 93 2.27 -9.86 -2.22
CA GLY A 93 3.02 -10.99 -1.67
C GLY A 93 3.27 -10.91 -0.16
N THR A 94 4.35 -11.55 0.26
CA THR A 94 4.81 -11.58 1.63
C THR A 94 5.19 -10.18 2.14
N MET A 95 5.22 -10.01 3.46
CA MET A 95 5.69 -8.77 4.09
C MET A 95 7.16 -8.45 3.73
N SER A 96 7.98 -9.47 3.43
CA SER A 96 9.36 -9.28 2.98
C SER A 96 9.41 -8.63 1.59
N GLU A 97 8.59 -9.11 0.65
CA GLU A 97 8.47 -8.56 -0.70
C GLU A 97 7.92 -7.13 -0.68
N LEU A 98 6.88 -6.87 0.12
CA LEU A 98 6.35 -5.51 0.29
C LEU A 98 7.40 -4.53 0.85
N ARG A 99 8.22 -4.96 1.82
CA ARG A 99 9.33 -4.15 2.34
C ARG A 99 10.44 -3.96 1.31
N ALA A 100 10.71 -4.96 0.48
CA ALA A 100 11.65 -4.83 -0.63
C ALA A 100 11.14 -3.80 -1.65
N MET A 101 9.86 -3.82 -1.98
CA MET A 101 9.21 -2.84 -2.83
C MET A 101 9.37 -1.42 -2.27
N ARG A 102 9.13 -1.22 -0.97
CA ARG A 102 9.37 0.07 -0.31
C ARG A 102 10.79 0.58 -0.54
N ARG A 103 11.81 -0.27 -0.35
CA ARG A 103 13.21 0.11 -0.58
C ARG A 103 13.48 0.48 -2.04
N LEU A 104 12.88 -0.23 -2.99
CA LEU A 104 13.02 0.10 -4.42
C LEU A 104 12.49 1.50 -4.74
N VAL A 105 11.31 1.85 -4.22
CA VAL A 105 10.73 3.18 -4.41
C VAL A 105 11.55 4.26 -3.69
N GLU A 106 12.09 3.97 -2.49
CA GLU A 106 13.00 4.87 -1.77
C GLU A 106 14.29 5.19 -2.54
N MET A 107 14.77 4.26 -3.39
CA MET A 107 15.95 4.47 -4.24
C MET A 107 15.64 5.21 -5.56
N GLY A 108 14.38 5.63 -5.79
CA GLY A 108 14.00 6.32 -7.03
C GLY A 108 13.91 5.40 -8.26
N LEU A 109 13.78 4.09 -8.07
CA LEU A 109 13.63 3.14 -9.19
C LEU A 109 12.17 3.02 -9.69
N ALA A 110 11.29 3.86 -9.15
CA ALA A 110 9.87 3.94 -9.49
C ALA A 110 9.42 5.41 -9.71
N SER A 111 10.30 6.24 -10.27
CA SER A 111 10.09 7.66 -10.59
C SER A 111 10.42 7.97 -12.03
#